data_AF-A0A5E4NY43-F1
#
_entry.id   AF-A0A5E4NY43-F1
#
_cell.length_a   1.000
_cell.length_b   1.000
_cell.length_c   1.000
_cell.angle_alpha   90.00
_cell.angle_beta   90.00
_cell.angle_gamma   90.00
#
_symmetry.space_group_name_H-M   'P 1'
#
loop_
_entity.id
_entity.type
_entity.pdbx_description
1 polymer ?
#
loop_
_entity_poly.entity_id
_entity_poly.type
_entity_poly.pdbx_seq_one_letter_code
_entity_poly.pdbx_strand_id
1 'polypeptide(L)' 'MTIPLHPRVTRAADGLLRRRFSVAEVEDMVAAGLLLDERNELIGGELVPMSPKGNRHERVKIALLRRW' A
#
# COMPACT_ATOMS: atom_id res chain seq x y z
N MET A 1 13.34 -5.96 18.98
CA MET A 1 12.74 -6.06 17.64
C MET A 1 13.74 -5.46 16.65
N THR A 2 14.34 -6.27 15.79
CA THR A 2 15.44 -5.83 14.91
C THR A 2 14.85 -5.37 13.58
N ILE A 3 15.02 -4.09 13.22
CA ILE A 3 14.55 -3.57 11.93
C ILE A 3 15.54 -4.02 10.84
N PRO A 4 15.12 -4.78 9.81
CA PRO A 4 16.00 -5.10 8.70
C PRO A 4 16.40 -3.82 7.95
N LEU A 5 17.72 -3.59 7.82
CA LEU A 5 18.29 -2.46 7.09
C LEU A 5 17.97 -2.58 5.60
N HIS A 6 16.92 -1.89 5.19
CA HIS A 6 16.61 -1.70 3.77
C HIS A 6 17.15 -0.35 3.28
N PRO A 7 17.39 -0.20 1.97
CA PRO A 7 17.73 1.10 1.39
C PRO A 7 16.68 2.14 1.77
N ARG A 8 17.11 3.34 2.18
CA ARG A 8 16.23 4.42 2.65
C ARG A 8 15.35 5.03 1.56
N VAL A 9 15.64 4.69 0.30
CA VAL A 9 14.95 5.18 -0.89
C VAL A 9 14.44 4.00 -1.72
N THR A 10 13.34 4.22 -2.41
CA THR A 10 12.79 3.32 -3.42
C THR A 10 12.58 4.09 -4.72
N ARG A 11 12.57 3.38 -5.85
CA ARG A 11 12.14 3.95 -7.13
C ARG A 11 10.64 3.73 -7.27
N ALA A 12 9.91 4.84 -7.26
CA ALA A 12 8.46 4.87 -7.36
C ALA A 12 7.95 4.43 -8.74
N ALA A 13 6.64 4.19 -8.84
CA ALA A 13 5.98 3.83 -10.10
C ALA A 13 6.17 4.84 -11.23
N ASP A 14 6.36 6.13 -10.91
CA ASP A 14 6.66 7.19 -11.89
C ASP A 14 8.15 7.32 -12.22
N GLY A 15 8.99 6.44 -11.67
CA GLY A 15 10.44 6.41 -11.88
C GLY A 15 11.24 7.34 -10.97
N LEU A 16 10.58 8.17 -10.14
CA LEU A 16 11.27 9.08 -9.23
C LEU A 16 11.76 8.37 -7.96
N LEU A 17 12.80 8.90 -7.33
CA LEU A 17 13.27 8.39 -6.05
C LEU A 17 12.41 8.98 -4.91
N ARG A 18 11.87 8.12 -4.05
CA ARG A 18 11.08 8.49 -2.87
C ARG A 18 11.64 7.83 -1.61
N ARG A 19 11.28 8.37 -0.44
CA ARG A 19 11.52 7.71 0.84
C ARG A 19 10.89 6.31 0.80
N ARG A 20 11.66 5.31 1.21
CA ARG A 20 11.16 3.96 1.43
C ARG A 20 10.53 3.88 2.82
N PHE A 21 9.35 3.29 2.90
CA PHE A 21 8.67 2.97 4.15
C PHE A 21 8.72 1.46 4.44
N SER A 22 8.78 1.13 5.71
CA SER A 22 8.50 -0.21 6.24
C SER A 22 7.05 -0.33 6.68
N VAL A 23 6.57 -1.56 6.87
CA VAL A 23 5.22 -1.82 7.39
C VAL A 23 5.03 -1.17 8.76
N ALA A 24 5.98 -1.35 9.67
CA ALA A 24 5.92 -0.79 11.03
C ALA A 24 5.80 0.75 11.01
N GLU A 25 6.57 1.44 10.16
CA GLU A 25 6.46 2.90 10.04
C GLU A 25 5.08 3.34 9.54
N VAL A 26 4.47 2.59 8.61
CA VAL A 26 3.12 2.90 8.09
C VAL A 26 2.06 2.64 9.16
N GLU A 27 2.19 1.56 9.92
CA GLU A 27 1.31 1.26 11.07
C GLU A 27 1.42 2.34 12.15
N ASP A 28 2.62 2.80 12.48
CA ASP A 28 2.86 3.91 13.41
C ASP A 28 2.22 5.22 12.90
N MET A 29 2.30 5.48 11.60
CA MET A 29 1.66 6.65 10.97
C MET A 29 0.13 6.58 11.04
N VAL A 30 -0.47 5.40 10.84
CA VAL A 30 -1.93 5.18 11.01
C VAL A 30 -2.33 5.38 12.47
N ALA A 31 -1.58 4.79 13.42
CA ALA A 31 -1.84 4.95 14.85
C ALA A 31 -1.74 6.42 15.31
N ALA A 32 -0.84 7.18 14.70
CA ALA A 32 -0.69 8.62 14.91
C ALA A 32 -1.75 9.48 14.18
N GLY A 33 -2.61 8.89 13.36
CA GLY A 33 -3.64 9.61 12.59
C GLY A 33 -3.10 10.40 11.40
N LEU A 34 -1.88 10.11 10.93
CA LEU A 34 -1.25 10.76 9.78
C LEU A 34 -1.72 10.16 8.44
N LEU A 35 -2.11 8.88 8.46
CA LEU A 35 -2.74 8.19 7.34
C LEU A 35 -4.16 7.82 7.77
N LEU A 36 -5.14 8.37 7.06
CA LEU A 36 -6.56 8.21 7.37
C LEU A 36 -7.19 7.10 6.49
N ASP A 37 -8.49 7.18 6.25
CA ASP A 37 -9.31 6.20 5.50
C ASP A 37 -9.00 6.15 3.98
N GLU A 38 -7.86 6.73 3.59
CA GLU A 38 -7.30 6.59 2.26
C GLU A 38 -6.84 5.14 2.04
N ARG A 39 -7.37 4.51 1.00
CA ARG A 39 -6.99 3.15 0.63
C ARG A 39 -5.63 3.18 -0.03
N ASN A 40 -4.57 3.13 0.76
CA ASN A 40 -3.19 3.03 0.31
C ASN A 40 -2.68 1.59 0.41
N GLU A 41 -1.75 1.23 -0.47
CA GLU A 41 -1.04 -0.04 -0.49
C GLU A 41 0.47 0.22 -0.33
N LEU A 42 1.15 -0.51 0.54
CA LEU A 42 2.61 -0.45 0.66
C LEU A 42 3.25 -1.48 -0.29
N ILE A 43 3.81 -1.02 -1.41
CA ILE A 43 4.38 -1.88 -2.45
C ILE A 43 5.87 -1.55 -2.62
N GLY A 44 6.77 -2.50 -2.34
CA GLY A 44 8.21 -2.27 -2.45
C GLY A 44 8.76 -1.16 -1.54
N GLY A 45 7.97 -0.71 -0.56
CA GLY A 45 8.26 0.43 0.31
C GLY A 45 7.78 1.79 -0.22
N GLU A 46 6.99 1.82 -1.29
CA GLU A 46 6.23 2.98 -1.75
C GLU A 46 4.78 2.89 -1.24
N LEU A 47 4.22 4.00 -0.76
CA LEU A 47 2.79 4.14 -0.51
C LEU A 47 2.08 4.49 -1.83
N VAL A 48 1.25 3.57 -2.32
CA VAL A 48 0.54 3.69 -3.59
C VAL A 48 -0.96 3.81 -3.32
N PRO A 49 -1.64 4.84 -3.84
CA PRO A 49 -3.10 4.90 -3.78
C PRO A 49 -3.71 3.71 -4.53
N MET A 50 -4.59 2.99 -3.86
CA MET A 50 -5.31 1.88 -4.47
C MET A 50 -6.18 2.41 -5.61
N SER A 51 -6.07 1.77 -6.79
CA SER A 51 -6.92 2.12 -7.92
C SER A 51 -8.40 1.96 -7.57
N PRO A 52 -9.28 2.89 -8.01
CA PRO A 52 -10.72 2.78 -7.78
C PRO A 52 -11.27 1.48 -8.37
N LYS A 53 -12.07 0.77 -7.57
CA LYS A 53 -12.73 -0.46 -7.99
C LYS A 53 -14.16 -0.14 -8.43
N GLY A 54 -14.42 -0.20 -9.73
CA GLY A 54 -15.76 0.03 -10.31
C GLY A 54 -16.67 -1.21 -10.27
N ASN A 55 -17.94 -1.05 -10.65
CA ASN A 55 -18.94 -2.13 -10.63
C ASN A 55 -18.50 -3.41 -11.35
N ARG A 56 -17.82 -3.30 -12.49
CA ARG A 56 -17.33 -4.48 -13.22
C ARG A 56 -16.29 -5.25 -12.41
N HIS A 57 -15.36 -4.55 -11.76
CA HIS A 57 -14.35 -5.17 -10.90
C HIS A 57 -15.02 -5.94 -9.76
N GLU A 58 -15.97 -5.31 -9.07
CA GLU A 58 -16.65 -5.93 -7.93
C GLU A 58 -17.49 -7.15 -8.33
N ARG A 59 -18.19 -7.08 -9.47
CA ARG A 59 -18.96 -8.23 -9.98
C ARG A 59 -18.08 -9.44 -10.28
N VAL A 60 -16.93 -9.22 -10.92
CA VAL A 60 -15.98 -10.30 -11.22
C VAL A 60 -15.41 -10.88 -9.93
N LYS A 61 -14.99 -10.04 -8.99
CA LYS A 61 -14.49 -10.45 -7.67
C LYS A 61 -15.50 -11.34 -6.93
N ILE A 62 -16.77 -10.90 -6.85
CA ILE A 62 -17.83 -11.66 -6.17
C ILE A 62 -18.11 -12.99 -6.87
N ALA A 63 -18.12 -13.02 -8.21
CA ALA A 63 -18.33 -14.26 -8.95
C ALA A 63 -17.21 -15.29 -8.68
N LEU A 64 -15.96 -14.84 -8.57
CA LEU A 64 -14.82 -15.70 -8.23
C LEU A 64 -14.93 -16.22 -6.79
N LEU A 65 -15.19 -15.35 -5.81
CA LEU A 65 -15.32 -15.71 -4.39
C LEU A 65 -16.49 -16.64 -4.07
N ARG A 66 -17.49 -16.75 -4.95
CA ARG A 66 -18.64 -17.65 -4.76
C ARG A 66 -18.46 -19.02 -5.41
N ARG A 67 -17.46 -19.17 -6.28
CA ARG A 67 -17.23 -20.39 -7.07
C ARG A 67 -16.04 -21.21 -6.56
N TRP A 68 -15.32 -20.65 -5.59
CA TRP A 68 -14.18 -21.20 -4.84
C TRP A 68 -14.48 -21.02 -3.36
#